data_AF-A0A0N4XJQ5-F1
#
_entry.id   AF-A0A0N4XJQ5-F1
#
_cell.length_a   1.000
_cell.length_b   1.000
_cell.length_c   1.000
_cell.angle_alpha   90.00
_cell.angle_beta   90.00
_cell.angle_gamma   90.00
#
_symmetry.space_group_name_H-M   'P 1'
#
loop_
_entity.id
_entity.type
_entity.pdbx_description
1 polymer ?
#
loop_
_entity_poly.entity_id
_entity_poly.type
_entity_poly.pdbx_seq_one_letter_code
_entity_poly.pdbx_strand_id
1 'polypeptide(L)'
;MFTAPAWFATLICILSLVLLLILLEENYVGVQEEDEVDYNPLPHFDKIAVSVCVVTQFTLMFIITNLETIGSMYAMAMWSWSTHETVVYIGILQAVNGAASVLVYAGFVVKLGD
;
A
#
# COMPACT_ATOMS: atom_id res chain seq x y z
N MET A 1 8.04 25.48 -2.44
CA MET A 1 8.73 24.18 -2.29
C MET A 1 7.89 23.15 -1.50
N PHE A 2 6.60 23.38 -1.24
CA PHE A 2 5.67 22.39 -0.64
C PHE A 2 4.67 21.79 -1.65
N THR A 3 4.61 22.31 -2.88
CA THR A 3 3.68 21.85 -3.93
C THR A 3 4.28 20.78 -4.83
N ALA A 4 5.62 20.72 -4.97
CA ALA A 4 6.30 19.71 -5.80
C ALA A 4 5.99 18.25 -5.39
N PRO A 5 5.93 17.90 -4.09
CA PRO A 5 5.56 16.54 -3.68
C PRO A 5 4.10 16.23 -4.02
N ALA A 6 3.19 17.20 -3.87
CA ALA A 6 1.78 17.02 -4.13
C ALA A 6 1.49 16.78 -5.62
N TRP A 7 2.14 17.54 -6.51
CA TRP A 7 2.04 17.33 -7.96
C TRP A 7 2.61 15.97 -8.38
N PHE A 8 3.73 15.55 -7.77
CA PHE A 8 4.36 14.27 -8.05
C PHE A 8 3.50 13.08 -7.59
N ALA A 9 2.92 13.14 -6.39
CA ALA A 9 1.99 12.13 -5.89
C ALA A 9 0.74 12.01 -6.76
N THR A 10 0.19 13.15 -7.20
CA THR A 10 -0.99 13.17 -8.09
C THR A 10 -0.68 12.52 -9.44
N LEU A 11 0.51 12.79 -9.99
CA LEU A 11 0.97 12.18 -11.24
C LEU A 11 1.11 10.67 -11.11
N ILE A 12 1.71 10.17 -10.02
CA ILE A 12 1.82 8.74 -9.74
C ILE A 12 0.45 8.09 -9.60
N CYS A 13 -0.51 8.71 -8.90
CA CYS A 13 -1.86 8.18 -8.78
C CYS A 13 -2.56 8.07 -10.15
N ILE A 14 -2.43 9.09 -11.00
CA ILE A 14 -2.98 9.06 -12.36
C ILE A 14 -2.31 7.96 -13.18
N LEU A 15 -0.99 7.83 -13.10
CA LEU A 15 -0.22 6.81 -13.82
C LEU A 15 -0.61 5.39 -13.37
N SER A 16 -0.79 5.17 -12.07
CA SER A 16 -1.26 3.90 -11.52
C SER A 16 -2.68 3.56 -11.96
N LEU A 17 -3.57 4.56 -12.03
CA LEU A 17 -4.93 4.36 -12.52
C LEU A 17 -4.92 3.98 -14.00
N VAL A 18 -4.10 4.63 -14.82
CA VAL A 18 -3.93 4.30 -16.24
C VAL A 18 -3.34 2.90 -16.41
N LEU A 19 -2.32 2.53 -15.62
CA LEU A 19 -1.76 1.18 -15.61
C LEU A 19 -2.79 0.13 -15.22
N LEU A 20 -3.62 0.41 -14.22
CA LEU A 20 -4.72 -0.49 -13.83
C LEU A 20 -5.71 -0.65 -14.99
N LEU A 21 -6.12 0.42 -15.67
CA LEU A 21 -7.05 0.32 -16.80
C LEU A 21 -6.50 -0.44 -18.02
N ILE A 22 -5.17 -0.42 -18.25
CA ILE A 22 -4.56 -1.07 -19.43
C ILE A 22 -4.07 -2.49 -19.11
N LEU A 23 -3.60 -2.74 -17.89
CA LEU A 23 -2.89 -3.95 -17.50
C LEU A 23 -3.71 -4.89 -16.60
N LEU A 24 -4.79 -4.39 -15.97
CA LEU A 24 -5.67 -5.22 -15.17
C LEU A 24 -6.64 -5.95 -16.10
N GLU A 25 -6.25 -7.15 -16.52
CA GLU A 25 -7.19 -8.14 -17.04
C GLU A 25 -7.99 -8.66 -15.83
N GLU A 26 -9.25 -8.23 -15.72
CA GLU A 26 -10.16 -8.63 -14.64
C GLU A 26 -10.44 -10.13 -14.75
N ASN A 27 -9.59 -10.96 -14.15
CA ASN A 27 -9.91 -12.37 -13.93
C ASN A 27 -10.92 -12.44 -12.78
N TYR A 28 -12.21 -12.41 -13.13
CA TYR A 28 -13.28 -12.72 -12.20
C TYR A 28 -13.16 -14.20 -11.80
N VAL A 29 -12.47 -14.45 -10.69
CA VAL A 29 -12.39 -15.75 -10.03
C VAL A 29 -13.80 -16.13 -9.55
N GLY A 30 -14.63 -16.66 -10.44
CA GLY A 30 -16.01 -17.06 -10.15
C GLY A 30 -17.08 -16.73 -11.19
N VAL A 31 -16.77 -16.11 -12.32
CA VAL A 31 -17.69 -16.08 -13.48
C VAL A 31 -17.24 -17.19 -14.43
N GLN A 32 -17.61 -18.43 -14.13
CA GLN A 32 -17.68 -19.46 -15.17
C GLN A 32 -18.72 -19.02 -16.20
N GLU A 33 -18.36 -19.05 -17.48
CA GLU A 33 -19.34 -19.00 -18.57
C GLU A 33 -20.39 -20.11 -18.36
N GLU A 34 -21.63 -19.84 -18.77
CA GLU A 34 -22.90 -20.47 -18.37
C GLU A 34 -23.08 -22.00 -18.54
N ASP A 35 -22.04 -22.80 -18.78
CA ASP A 35 -22.23 -24.17 -19.26
C ASP A 35 -21.85 -25.35 -18.33
N GLU A 36 -21.42 -25.15 -17.07
CA GLU A 36 -21.31 -26.28 -16.14
C GLU A 36 -21.85 -26.02 -14.72
N VAL A 37 -22.67 -26.96 -14.29
CA VAL A 37 -23.54 -26.96 -13.11
C VAL A 37 -22.72 -27.21 -11.84
N ASP A 38 -22.20 -26.16 -11.22
CA ASP A 38 -21.94 -26.14 -9.76
C ASP A 38 -22.04 -24.70 -9.24
N TYR A 39 -23.28 -24.29 -8.95
CA TYR A 39 -23.55 -22.98 -8.35
C TYR A 39 -23.13 -23.02 -6.87
N ASN A 40 -21.84 -22.86 -6.59
CA ASN A 40 -21.36 -22.48 -5.28
C ASN A 40 -21.62 -20.96 -5.14
N PRO A 41 -22.62 -20.51 -4.35
CA PRO A 41 -22.90 -19.10 -4.25
C PRO A 41 -21.67 -18.39 -3.69
N LEU A 42 -21.03 -17.54 -4.50
CA LEU A 42 -20.01 -16.64 -3.99
C LEU A 42 -20.59 -15.92 -2.75
N PRO A 43 -19.89 -15.89 -1.62
CA PRO A 43 -20.36 -15.18 -0.44
C PRO A 43 -20.67 -13.74 -0.83
N HIS A 44 -21.86 -13.25 -0.44
CA HIS A 44 -22.32 -11.90 -0.76
C HIS A 44 -21.21 -10.88 -0.49
N PHE A 45 -20.97 -9.97 -1.45
CA PHE A 45 -20.00 -8.90 -1.34
C PHE A 45 -20.18 -8.14 -0.02
N ASP A 46 -19.30 -8.39 0.95
CA ASP A 46 -19.38 -7.82 2.28
C ASP A 46 -18.88 -6.37 2.25
N LYS A 47 -19.84 -5.47 1.99
CA LYS A 47 -19.62 -4.02 1.96
C LYS A 47 -19.05 -3.50 3.28
N ILE A 48 -19.33 -4.17 4.41
CA ILE A 48 -18.83 -3.77 5.73
C ILE A 48 -17.36 -4.12 5.82
N ALA A 49 -16.97 -5.35 5.47
CA ALA A 49 -15.56 -5.76 5.44
C ALA A 49 -14.72 -4.87 4.51
N VAL A 50 -15.24 -4.58 3.31
CA VAL A 50 -14.56 -3.69 2.34
C VAL A 50 -14.44 -2.27 2.88
N SER A 51 -15.50 -1.72 3.49
CA SER A 51 -15.45 -0.36 4.04
C SER A 51 -14.48 -0.23 5.23
N VAL A 52 -14.44 -1.22 6.12
CA VAL A 52 -13.47 -1.27 7.21
C VAL A 52 -12.06 -1.33 6.65
N CYS A 53 -11.81 -2.18 5.64
CA CYS A 53 -10.50 -2.28 5.00
C CYS A 53 -10.05 -0.95 4.39
N VAL A 54 -10.94 -0.24 3.69
CA VAL A 54 -10.66 1.07 3.10
C VAL A 54 -10.37 2.13 4.18
N VAL A 55 -11.16 2.16 5.26
CA VAL A 55 -10.94 3.10 6.37
C VAL A 55 -9.63 2.82 7.10
N THR A 56 -9.30 1.55 7.33
CA THR A 56 -8.02 1.14 7.92
C THR A 56 -6.86 1.55 7.01
N GLN A 57 -6.97 1.32 5.70
CA GLN A 57 -5.93 1.69 4.74
C GLN A 57 -5.73 3.21 4.68
N PHE A 58 -6.81 3.98 4.70
CA PHE A 58 -6.76 5.43 4.78
C PHE A 58 -6.06 5.91 6.06
N THR A 59 -6.42 5.32 7.21
CA THR A 59 -5.82 5.66 8.51
C THR A 59 -4.33 5.36 8.55
N LEU A 60 -3.92 4.21 8.00
CA LEU A 60 -2.50 3.83 7.89
C LEU A 60 -1.72 4.83 7.02
N MET A 61 -2.23 5.15 5.84
CA MET A 61 -1.59 6.16 4.97
C MET A 61 -1.51 7.52 5.66
N PHE A 62 -2.56 7.95 6.37
CA PHE A 62 -2.56 9.20 7.11
C PHE A 62 -1.49 9.23 8.20
N ILE A 63 -1.37 8.17 8.99
CA ILE A 63 -0.33 8.08 10.04
C ILE A 63 1.06 8.12 9.41
N ILE A 64 1.30 7.33 8.36
CA ILE A 64 2.61 7.28 7.68
C ILE A 64 3.00 8.66 7.15
N THR A 65 2.11 9.36 6.45
CA THR A 65 2.40 10.69 5.91
C THR A 65 2.74 11.69 7.02
N ASN A 66 2.01 11.68 8.13
CA ASN A 66 2.31 12.55 9.27
C ASN A 66 3.65 12.17 9.92
N LEU A 67 3.97 10.89 10.00
CA LEU A 67 5.21 10.39 10.57
C LEU A 67 6.43 10.70 9.68
N GLU A 68 6.30 10.62 8.36
CA GLU A 68 7.34 11.04 7.42
C GLU A 68 7.55 12.56 7.43
N THR A 69 6.46 13.34 7.54
CA THR A 69 6.53 14.81 7.48
C THR A 69 7.04 15.43 8.78
N ILE A 70 6.55 14.96 9.94
CA ILE A 70 6.79 15.59 11.25
C ILE A 70 7.66 14.71 12.14
N GLY A 71 7.75 13.40 11.88
CA GLY A 71 8.48 12.45 12.74
C GLY A 71 9.97 12.75 12.82
N SER A 72 10.59 13.29 11.77
CA SER A 72 11.98 13.74 11.82
C SER A 72 12.18 14.92 12.78
N MET A 73 11.30 15.93 12.74
CA MET A 73 11.33 17.05 13.69
C MET A 73 11.08 16.58 15.13
N TYR A 74 10.18 15.62 15.32
CA TYR A 74 9.89 15.05 16.63
C TYR A 74 11.07 14.25 17.19
N ALA A 75 11.73 13.42 16.38
CA ALA A 75 12.90 12.65 16.78
C ALA A 75 14.09 13.57 17.14
N MET A 76 14.31 14.64 16.36
CA MET A 76 15.31 15.64 16.69
C MET A 76 15.02 16.33 18.03
N ALA A 77 13.76 16.64 18.34
CA ALA A 77 13.37 17.28 19.60
C ALA A 77 13.48 16.34 20.82
N MET A 78 13.15 15.06 20.65
CA MET A 78 13.10 14.09 21.75
C MET A 78 14.47 13.51 22.12
N TRP A 79 15.34 13.29 21.13
CA TRP A 79 16.69 12.75 21.33
C TRP A 79 17.81 13.80 21.19
N SER A 80 17.48 15.06 20.90
CA SER A 80 18.45 16.13 20.62
C SER A 80 19.46 15.75 19.52
N TRP A 81 19.04 14.92 18.57
CA TRP A 81 19.89 14.45 17.46
C TRP A 81 20.07 15.52 16.39
N SER A 82 21.21 15.47 15.68
CA SER A 82 21.41 16.34 14.52
C SER A 82 20.51 15.92 13.35
N THR A 83 20.28 16.86 12.43
CA THR A 83 19.47 16.65 11.22
C THR A 83 19.99 15.48 10.37
N HIS A 84 21.30 15.28 10.36
CA HIS A 84 21.94 14.22 9.59
C HIS A 84 21.67 12.83 10.18
N GLU A 85 21.80 12.67 11.50
CA GLU A 85 21.56 11.39 12.18
C GLU A 85 20.11 10.95 12.03
N THR A 86 19.18 11.88 12.21
CA THR A 86 17.74 11.60 12.10
C THR A 86 17.35 11.09 10.71
N VAL A 87 17.89 11.69 9.65
CA VAL A 87 17.62 11.26 8.27
C VAL A 87 18.19 9.87 8.00
N VAL A 88 19.39 9.56 8.51
CA VAL A 88 20.00 8.24 8.35
C VAL A 88 19.18 7.15 9.05
N TYR A 89 18.76 7.39 10.30
CA TYR A 89 17.96 6.41 11.04
C TYR A 89 16.58 6.18 10.42
N ILE A 90 15.90 7.23 9.98
CA ILE A 90 14.61 7.10 9.28
C ILE A 90 14.79 6.35 7.95
N GLY A 91 15.86 6.66 7.20
CA GLY A 91 16.19 5.95 5.96
C GLY A 91 16.44 4.45 6.16
N ILE A 92 17.14 4.06 7.23
CA ILE A 92 17.34 2.65 7.59
C ILE A 92 16.01 1.97 7.90
N LEU A 93 15.15 2.61 8.69
CA LEU A 93 13.81 2.08 9.01
C LEU A 93 12.94 1.90 7.75
N GLN A 94 12.98 2.85 6.82
CA GLN A 94 12.29 2.75 5.53
C GLN A 94 12.82 1.57 4.70
N ALA A 95 14.15 1.38 4.65
CA ALA A 95 14.79 0.30 3.91
C ALA A 95 14.42 -1.09 4.47
N VAL A 96 14.36 -1.22 5.80
CA VAL A 96 13.92 -2.47 6.45
C VAL A 96 12.46 -2.77 6.13
N ASN A 97 11.58 -1.78 6.16
CA ASN A 97 10.18 -1.96 5.76
C ASN A 97 10.04 -2.41 4.29
N GLY A 98 10.83 -1.82 3.38
CA GLY A 98 10.87 -2.23 1.97
C GLY A 98 11.42 -3.64 1.78
N ALA A 99 12.45 -4.05 2.53
CA ALA A 99 12.98 -5.40 2.47
C ALA A 99 11.97 -6.43 3.01
N ALA A 100 11.29 -6.11 4.11
CA ALA A 100 10.26 -6.96 4.70
C ALA A 100 9.08 -7.16 3.75
N SER A 101 8.63 -6.11 3.04
CA SER A 101 7.53 -6.22 2.08
C SER A 101 7.89 -7.12 0.89
N VAL A 102 9.11 -6.99 0.34
CA VAL A 102 9.60 -7.86 -0.73
C VAL A 102 9.66 -9.33 -0.27
N LEU A 103 10.11 -9.59 0.95
CA LEU A 103 10.17 -10.95 1.50
C LEU A 103 8.77 -11.57 1.66
N VAL A 104 7.79 -10.81 2.14
CA VAL A 104 6.40 -11.29 2.28
C VAL A 104 5.80 -11.60 0.90
N TYR A 105 6.00 -10.72 -0.08
CA TYR A 105 5.53 -10.97 -1.45
C TYR A 105 6.21 -12.18 -2.09
N ALA A 106 7.53 -12.32 -1.95
CA ALA A 106 8.26 -13.48 -2.43
C ALA A 106 7.76 -14.77 -1.77
N GLY A 107 7.50 -14.74 -0.46
CA GLY A 107 6.91 -15.87 0.27
C GLY A 107 5.51 -16.23 -0.21
N PHE A 108 4.67 -15.25 -0.52
CA PHE A 108 3.34 -15.47 -1.11
C PHE A 108 3.43 -16.11 -2.50
N VAL A 109 4.30 -15.60 -3.37
CA VAL A 109 4.50 -16.14 -4.73
C VAL A 109 5.00 -17.58 -4.69
N VAL A 110 5.94 -17.91 -3.80
CA VAL A 110 6.45 -19.28 -3.66
C VAL A 110 5.38 -20.24 -3.12
N LYS A 111 4.48 -19.77 -2.24
CA LYS A 111 3.46 -20.62 -1.61
C LYS A 111 2.18 -20.81 -2.44
N LEU A 112 1.91 -19.92 -3.41
CA LEU A 112 0.80 -20.02 -4.36
C LEU A 112 1.22 -20.59 -5.73
N GLY A 113 2.52 -20.72 -5.99
CA GLY A 113 3.06 -21.35 -7.20
C GLY A 113 3.24 -22.86 -7.11
N ASP A 114 2.92 -23.46 -5.96
CA ASP A 114 2.91 -24.91 -5.67
C ASP A 114 1.45 -25.36 -5.44
#